data_AF-A0A434L9Z8-F1
#
_entry.id   AF-A0A434L9Z8-F1
#
_cell.length_a   1.000
_cell.length_b   1.000
_cell.length_c   1.000
_cell.angle_alpha   90.00
_cell.angle_beta   90.00
_cell.angle_gamma   90.00
#
_symmetry.space_group_name_H-M   'P 1'
#
loop_
_entity.id
_entity.type
_entity.pdbx_description
1 polymer ?
#
loop_
_entity_poly.entity_id
_entity_poly.type
_entity_poly.pdbx_seq_one_letter_code
_entity_poly.pdbx_strand_id
1 'polypeptide(L)'
;MTITIRVEGAQPEEIVRGLLAAQEVFDKAGVTPDQAAMARFVVEGWDIRGFTGKVPEDELAICTVWDEADQAAVQASCAGWEADKIPSSADLELVREPQRFSFTSEEERSEWLFRTADAGILEEMCEEGYFDDGRPEDEVAFLLDDWDFEHLTEEQRRLYDDRVYPLMRIWFFERERFEEEYNRLRAEWARGTQDDRHVDLFAA
;
A
#
# COMPACT_ATOMS: atom_id res chain seq x y z
N MET A 1 -3.47 -10.15 21.09
CA MET A 1 -3.61 -10.31 19.62
C MET A 1 -3.50 -8.91 19.00
N THR A 2 -3.69 -8.73 17.70
CA THR A 2 -3.77 -7.39 17.08
C THR A 2 -5.03 -7.27 16.25
N ILE A 3 -5.46 -6.04 15.98
CA ILE A 3 -6.56 -5.77 15.06
C ILE A 3 -6.08 -5.69 13.61
N THR A 4 -6.97 -6.03 12.68
CA THR A 4 -6.84 -5.80 11.24
C THR A 4 -8.19 -5.36 10.67
N ILE A 5 -8.19 -4.66 9.54
CA ILE A 5 -9.41 -4.23 8.82
C ILE A 5 -9.30 -4.60 7.34
N ARG A 6 -10.44 -4.68 6.65
CA ARG A 6 -10.55 -4.86 5.21
C ARG A 6 -11.58 -3.88 4.66
N VAL A 7 -11.09 -2.90 3.91
CA VAL A 7 -11.91 -1.90 3.21
C VAL A 7 -11.65 -2.05 1.73
N GLU A 8 -12.66 -2.46 0.95
CA GLU A 8 -12.51 -2.69 -0.48
C GLU A 8 -12.15 -1.38 -1.21
N GLY A 9 -11.04 -1.39 -1.96
CA GLY A 9 -10.55 -0.22 -2.70
C GLY A 9 -9.63 0.72 -1.90
N ALA A 10 -9.44 0.48 -0.59
CA ALA A 10 -8.59 1.31 0.25
C ALA A 10 -7.10 1.12 -0.02
N GLN A 11 -6.39 2.25 -0.13
CA GLN A 11 -4.93 2.28 -0.21
C GLN A 11 -4.31 1.98 1.16
N PRO A 12 -3.04 1.52 1.22
CA PRO A 12 -2.39 1.16 2.48
C PRO A 12 -2.40 2.26 3.54
N GLU A 13 -2.24 3.52 3.15
CA GLU A 13 -2.26 4.68 4.07
C GLU A 13 -3.66 4.88 4.66
N GLU A 14 -4.70 4.61 3.87
CA GLU A 14 -6.10 4.64 4.31
C GLU A 14 -6.38 3.52 5.31
N ILE A 15 -5.83 2.32 5.07
CA ILE A 15 -5.91 1.21 6.02
C ILE A 15 -5.18 1.54 7.32
N VAL A 16 -3.99 2.12 7.26
CA VAL A 16 -3.23 2.55 8.46
C VAL A 16 -4.02 3.59 9.26
N ARG A 17 -4.63 4.58 8.60
CA ARG A 17 -5.51 5.56 9.25
C ARG A 17 -6.68 4.88 9.96
N GLY A 18 -7.31 3.91 9.30
CA GLY A 18 -8.40 3.13 9.88
C GLY A 18 -7.99 2.35 11.13
N LEU A 19 -6.84 1.66 11.07
CA LEU A 19 -6.31 0.88 12.20
C LEU A 19 -5.95 1.77 13.40
N LEU A 20 -5.33 2.93 13.15
CA LEU A 20 -5.02 3.90 14.20
C LEU A 20 -6.30 4.44 14.87
N ALA A 21 -7.33 4.75 14.08
CA ALA A 21 -8.61 5.22 14.59
C ALA A 21 -9.33 4.15 15.42
N ALA A 22 -9.38 2.90 14.95
CA ALA A 22 -9.94 1.79 15.72
C ALA A 22 -9.19 1.55 17.03
N GLN A 23 -7.86 1.58 17.00
CA GLN A 23 -7.04 1.42 18.21
C GLN A 23 -7.30 2.54 19.23
N GLU A 24 -7.47 3.78 18.77
CA GLU A 24 -7.78 4.91 19.64
C GLU A 24 -9.12 4.74 20.37
N VAL A 25 -10.12 4.13 19.74
CA VAL A 25 -11.42 3.82 20.39
C VAL A 25 -11.22 2.85 21.54
N PHE A 26 -10.48 1.76 21.31
CA PHE A 26 -10.14 0.78 22.35
C PHE A 26 -9.39 1.43 23.52
N ASP A 27 -8.39 2.25 23.21
CA ASP A 27 -7.57 2.94 24.21
C ASP A 27 -8.41 3.91 25.06
N LYS A 28 -9.31 4.69 24.44
CA LYS A 28 -10.22 5.61 25.14
C LYS A 28 -11.21 4.88 26.05
N ALA A 29 -11.69 3.71 25.62
CA ALA A 29 -12.61 2.89 26.41
C ALA A 29 -11.90 2.14 27.54
N GLY A 30 -10.56 2.06 27.53
CA GLY A 30 -9.80 1.23 28.47
C GLY A 30 -10.06 -0.27 28.27
N VAL A 31 -10.44 -0.67 27.06
CA VAL A 31 -10.80 -2.03 26.68
C VAL A 31 -9.79 -2.51 25.65
N THR A 32 -9.15 -3.65 25.88
CA THR A 32 -8.26 -4.22 24.87
C THR A 32 -9.06 -4.91 23.75
N PRO A 33 -8.53 -4.97 22.51
CA PRO A 33 -9.18 -5.71 21.43
C PRO A 33 -9.51 -7.16 21.78
N ASP A 34 -8.63 -7.85 22.51
CA ASP A 34 -8.86 -9.22 23.00
C ASP A 34 -10.07 -9.30 23.94
N GLN A 35 -10.26 -8.32 24.83
CA GLN A 35 -11.45 -8.26 25.69
C GLN A 35 -12.73 -8.01 24.89
N ALA A 36 -12.66 -7.12 23.90
CA ALA A 36 -13.81 -6.79 23.06
C ALA A 36 -14.25 -7.96 22.17
N ALA A 37 -13.30 -8.68 21.55
CA ALA A 37 -13.62 -9.89 20.79
C ALA A 37 -14.18 -11.02 21.68
N MET A 38 -13.65 -11.18 22.90
CA MET A 38 -14.17 -12.16 23.85
C MET A 38 -15.61 -11.83 24.27
N ALA A 39 -15.92 -10.55 24.52
CA ALA A 39 -17.27 -10.11 24.82
C ALA A 39 -18.23 -10.43 23.67
N ARG A 40 -17.81 -10.18 22.41
CA ARG A 40 -18.59 -10.56 21.22
C ARG A 40 -18.87 -12.06 21.18
N PHE A 41 -17.87 -12.90 21.43
CA PHE A 41 -18.06 -14.35 21.49
C PHE A 41 -19.10 -14.77 22.55
N VAL A 42 -19.10 -14.12 23.72
CA VAL A 42 -20.09 -14.38 24.79
C VAL A 42 -21.50 -13.96 24.34
N VAL A 43 -21.65 -12.78 23.75
CA VAL A 43 -22.93 -12.24 23.28
C VAL A 43 -23.48 -13.07 22.11
N GLU A 44 -22.67 -13.39 21.12
CA GLU A 44 -23.04 -14.27 20.00
C GLU A 44 -23.43 -15.67 20.50
N GLY A 45 -22.70 -16.21 21.48
CA GLY A 45 -23.07 -17.46 22.13
C GLY A 45 -24.42 -17.38 22.85
N TRP A 46 -24.78 -16.23 23.41
CA TRP A 46 -26.09 -16.00 24.02
C TRP A 46 -27.22 -15.91 22.98
N ASP A 47 -26.98 -15.22 21.86
CA ASP A 47 -27.88 -15.16 20.70
C ASP A 47 -28.13 -16.54 20.08
N ILE A 48 -27.08 -17.32 19.79
CA ILE A 48 -27.19 -18.68 19.24
C ILE A 48 -28.04 -19.61 20.12
N ARG A 49 -28.06 -19.36 21.45
CA ARG A 49 -28.91 -20.10 22.39
C ARG A 49 -30.34 -19.56 22.52
N GLY A 50 -30.75 -18.65 21.63
CA GLY A 50 -32.06 -18.01 21.60
C GLY A 50 -32.27 -17.02 22.75
N PHE A 51 -31.23 -16.27 23.14
CA PHE A 51 -31.28 -15.27 24.21
C PHE A 51 -31.70 -15.82 25.58
N THR A 52 -31.41 -17.10 25.84
CA THR A 52 -31.80 -17.77 27.08
C THR A 52 -30.79 -17.53 28.21
N GLY A 53 -31.29 -17.38 29.43
CA GLY A 53 -30.46 -17.19 30.64
C GLY A 53 -30.28 -15.71 31.03
N LYS A 54 -29.22 -15.43 31.81
CA LYS A 54 -28.89 -14.07 32.25
C LYS A 54 -28.34 -13.27 31.07
N VAL A 55 -28.84 -12.05 30.89
CA VAL A 55 -28.29 -11.10 29.91
C VAL A 55 -26.84 -10.77 30.30
N PRO A 56 -25.87 -10.90 29.37
CA PRO A 56 -24.48 -10.53 29.62
C PRO A 56 -24.30 -9.01 29.42
N GLU A 57 -24.83 -8.20 30.35
CA GLU A 57 -24.87 -6.73 30.25
C GLU A 57 -23.48 -6.09 30.15
N ASP A 58 -22.51 -6.61 30.91
CA ASP A 58 -21.14 -6.11 30.90
C ASP A 58 -20.48 -6.37 29.52
N GLU A 59 -20.68 -7.56 28.96
CA GLU A 59 -20.18 -7.92 27.64
C GLU A 59 -20.90 -7.15 26.53
N LEU A 60 -22.20 -6.89 26.65
CA LEU A 60 -22.94 -6.04 25.69
C LEU A 60 -22.34 -4.63 25.61
N ALA A 61 -22.01 -4.02 26.75
CA ALA A 61 -21.36 -2.71 26.78
C ALA A 61 -19.96 -2.74 26.13
N ILE A 62 -19.21 -3.81 26.35
CA ILE A 62 -17.89 -4.01 25.73
C ILE A 62 -18.02 -4.27 24.21
N CYS A 63 -19.05 -4.99 23.75
CA CYS A 63 -19.31 -5.20 22.32
C CYS A 63 -19.54 -3.89 21.58
N THR A 64 -20.24 -2.92 22.18
CA THR A 64 -20.44 -1.60 21.58
C THR A 64 -19.11 -0.91 21.26
N VAL A 65 -18.07 -1.11 22.08
CA VAL A 65 -16.72 -0.57 21.81
C VAL A 65 -16.13 -1.17 20.52
N TRP A 66 -16.39 -2.45 20.22
CA TRP A 66 -15.96 -3.06 18.97
C TRP A 66 -16.67 -2.43 17.77
N ASP A 67 -17.98 -2.23 17.87
CA ASP A 67 -18.76 -1.62 16.79
C ASP A 67 -18.34 -0.16 16.55
N GLU A 68 -18.07 0.59 17.62
CA GLU A 68 -17.51 1.94 17.54
C GLU A 68 -16.12 1.96 16.91
N ALA A 69 -15.26 0.99 17.23
CA ALA A 69 -13.92 0.87 16.64
C ALA A 69 -13.99 0.54 15.13
N ASP A 70 -14.90 -0.35 14.74
CA ASP A 70 -15.14 -0.69 13.32
C ASP A 70 -15.64 0.54 12.54
N GLN A 71 -16.59 1.29 13.09
CA GLN A 71 -17.08 2.51 12.46
C GLN A 71 -16.02 3.62 12.40
N ALA A 72 -15.20 3.76 13.44
CA ALA A 72 -14.08 4.70 13.43
C ALA A 72 -13.07 4.34 12.34
N ALA A 73 -12.80 3.05 12.13
CA ALA A 73 -11.96 2.59 11.02
C ALA A 73 -12.56 2.95 9.66
N VAL A 74 -13.86 2.73 9.41
CA VAL A 74 -14.52 3.14 8.16
C VAL A 74 -14.36 4.63 7.91
N GLN A 75 -14.69 5.46 8.90
CA GLN A 75 -14.63 6.92 8.77
C GLN A 75 -13.22 7.42 8.48
N ALA A 76 -12.21 6.84 9.14
CA ALA A 76 -10.83 7.25 8.98
C ALA A 76 -10.22 6.73 7.68
N SER A 77 -10.51 5.48 7.27
CA SER A 77 -10.03 4.93 6.00
C SER A 77 -10.67 5.63 4.80
N CYS A 78 -11.98 5.83 4.82
CA CYS A 78 -12.71 6.37 3.67
C CYS A 78 -12.80 7.89 3.67
N ALA A 79 -11.94 8.60 4.42
CA ALA A 79 -12.01 10.05 4.47
C ALA A 79 -11.68 10.64 3.09
N GLY A 80 -12.66 11.35 2.50
CA GLY A 80 -12.56 11.91 1.15
C GLY A 80 -13.23 11.05 0.06
N TRP A 81 -13.76 9.88 0.39
CA TRP A 81 -14.48 9.03 -0.55
C TRP A 81 -15.89 9.56 -0.86
N GLU A 82 -16.41 9.21 -2.04
CA GLU A 82 -17.81 9.44 -2.38
C GLU A 82 -18.72 8.58 -1.51
N ALA A 83 -19.87 9.12 -1.10
CA ALA A 83 -20.74 8.49 -0.09
C ALA A 83 -21.26 7.10 -0.49
N ASP A 84 -21.39 6.82 -1.79
CA ASP A 84 -21.81 5.53 -2.33
C ASP A 84 -20.69 4.47 -2.34
N LYS A 85 -19.44 4.88 -2.13
CA LYS A 85 -18.26 4.00 -2.04
C LYS A 85 -17.86 3.66 -0.60
N ILE A 86 -18.44 4.35 0.38
CA ILE A 86 -18.13 4.11 1.80
C ILE A 86 -18.86 2.83 2.24
N PRO A 87 -18.14 1.76 2.64
CA PRO A 87 -18.78 0.56 3.15
C PRO A 87 -19.40 0.81 4.53
N SER A 88 -20.35 -0.03 4.92
CA SER A 88 -20.98 0.06 6.24
C SER A 88 -20.12 -0.47 7.38
N SER A 89 -19.03 -1.18 7.08
CA SER A 89 -18.11 -1.79 8.05
C SER A 89 -16.71 -1.82 7.46
N ALA A 90 -15.70 -1.83 8.34
CA ALA A 90 -14.31 -1.99 7.96
C ALA A 90 -13.87 -3.47 8.05
N ASP A 91 -14.80 -4.40 8.26
CA ASP A 91 -14.52 -5.81 8.53
C ASP A 91 -13.43 -5.97 9.60
N LEU A 92 -13.57 -5.26 10.72
CA LEU A 92 -12.62 -5.29 11.83
C LEU A 92 -12.53 -6.71 12.42
N GLU A 93 -11.31 -7.23 12.51
CA GLU A 93 -11.00 -8.58 13.00
C GLU A 93 -9.91 -8.57 14.08
N LEU A 94 -10.02 -9.50 15.03
CA LEU A 94 -8.93 -9.82 15.96
C LEU A 94 -8.12 -11.00 15.44
N VAL A 95 -6.82 -10.80 15.27
CA VAL A 95 -5.92 -11.78 14.65
C VAL A 95 -4.64 -11.97 15.45
N ARG A 96 -4.12 -13.20 15.52
CA ARG A 96 -2.88 -13.51 16.27
C ARG A 96 -1.64 -12.91 15.61
N GLU A 97 -1.61 -13.02 14.30
CA GLU A 97 -0.71 -12.31 13.43
C GLU A 97 -1.61 -11.36 12.64
N PRO A 98 -1.30 -10.06 12.52
CA PRO A 98 -2.04 -9.20 11.60
C PRO A 98 -2.13 -9.95 10.28
N GLN A 99 -3.27 -9.91 9.58
CA GLN A 99 -3.26 -10.14 8.14
C GLN A 99 -2.40 -9.02 7.55
N ARG A 100 -1.08 -9.09 7.71
CA ARG A 100 -0.14 -8.61 6.71
C ARG A 100 -0.58 -9.40 5.51
N PHE A 101 -1.39 -8.74 4.67
CA PHE A 101 -1.76 -9.12 3.31
C PHE A 101 -1.41 -10.58 3.05
N SER A 102 -2.37 -11.50 3.12
CA SER A 102 -2.07 -12.91 2.91
C SER A 102 -1.49 -13.08 1.50
N PHE A 103 -0.17 -13.00 1.40
CA PHE A 103 0.57 -13.24 0.19
C PHE A 103 0.67 -14.75 0.10
N THR A 104 0.15 -15.29 -0.99
CA THR A 104 0.22 -16.71 -1.29
C THR A 104 1.65 -17.15 -1.60
N SER A 105 2.58 -16.20 -1.79
CA SER A 105 4.03 -16.42 -1.93
C SER A 105 4.88 -15.29 -1.34
N GLU A 106 6.18 -15.55 -1.10
CA GLU A 106 7.16 -14.50 -0.77
C GLU A 106 7.34 -13.49 -1.92
N GLU A 107 7.11 -13.91 -3.16
CA GLU A 107 7.13 -13.02 -4.34
C GLU A 107 6.00 -11.99 -4.28
N GLU A 108 4.77 -12.39 -3.95
CA GLU A 108 3.64 -11.45 -3.84
C GLU A 108 3.86 -10.44 -2.70
N ARG A 109 4.48 -10.89 -1.61
CA ARG A 109 4.87 -10.02 -0.50
C ARG A 109 5.90 -9.00 -0.92
N SER A 110 6.91 -9.47 -1.63
CA SER A 110 8.04 -8.68 -2.12
C SER A 110 7.56 -7.65 -3.15
N GLU A 111 6.66 -8.04 -4.05
CA GLU A 111 6.00 -7.18 -5.03
C GLU A 111 5.17 -6.08 -4.38
N TRP A 112 4.40 -6.42 -3.35
CA TRP A 112 3.61 -5.46 -2.61
C TRP A 112 4.48 -4.46 -1.83
N LEU A 113 5.55 -4.94 -1.19
CA LEU A 113 6.50 -4.06 -0.50
C LEU A 113 7.17 -3.09 -1.49
N PHE A 114 7.49 -3.57 -2.68
CA PHE A 114 8.02 -2.73 -3.75
C PHE A 114 7.01 -1.64 -4.17
N ARG A 115 5.75 -2.01 -4.44
CA ARG A 115 4.68 -1.06 -4.84
C ARG A 115 4.26 -0.07 -3.75
N THR A 116 4.65 -0.29 -2.50
CA THR A 116 4.35 0.62 -1.38
C THR A 116 5.55 1.45 -0.97
N ALA A 117 6.75 1.07 -1.43
CA ALA A 117 7.97 1.81 -1.24
C ALA A 117 8.44 2.53 -2.52
N ASP A 118 7.71 2.41 -3.63
CA ASP A 118 8.13 2.87 -4.95
C ASP A 118 8.50 4.36 -4.98
N ALA A 119 7.68 5.23 -4.39
CA ALA A 119 8.02 6.65 -4.25
C ALA A 119 9.37 6.88 -3.52
N GLY A 120 9.56 6.23 -2.38
CA GLY A 120 10.79 6.37 -1.59
C GLY A 120 12.02 5.73 -2.23
N ILE A 121 11.82 4.68 -3.04
CA ILE A 121 12.91 4.04 -3.80
C ILE A 121 13.43 4.99 -4.87
N LEU A 122 12.53 5.64 -5.62
CA LEU A 122 12.95 6.58 -6.66
C LEU A 122 13.65 7.80 -6.05
N GLU A 123 13.14 8.33 -4.94
CA GLU A 123 13.77 9.41 -4.17
C GLU A 123 15.20 9.02 -3.73
N GLU A 124 15.38 7.85 -3.11
CA GLU A 124 16.70 7.34 -2.68
C GLU A 124 17.68 7.20 -3.86
N MET A 125 17.20 6.68 -5.00
CA MET A 125 18.02 6.56 -6.21
C MET A 125 18.47 7.93 -6.75
N CYS A 126 17.58 8.93 -6.73
CA CYS A 126 17.91 10.30 -7.12
C CYS A 126 18.90 10.95 -6.15
N GLU A 127 18.74 10.77 -4.84
CA GLU A 127 19.69 11.27 -3.82
C GLU A 127 21.08 10.65 -3.96
N GLU A 128 21.17 9.38 -4.38
CA GLU A 128 22.44 8.72 -4.68
C GLU A 128 23.03 9.11 -6.05
N GLY A 129 22.33 9.94 -6.83
CA GLY A 129 22.80 10.51 -8.10
C GLY A 129 22.49 9.67 -9.35
N TYR A 130 21.59 8.68 -9.27
CA TYR A 130 21.30 7.76 -10.38
C TYR A 130 20.32 8.28 -11.43
N PHE A 131 20.06 9.59 -11.52
CA PHE A 131 19.24 10.20 -12.57
C PHE A 131 19.69 11.65 -12.89
N ASP A 132 21.00 11.92 -12.87
CA ASP A 132 21.55 13.28 -13.05
C ASP A 132 22.31 13.48 -14.38
N ASP A 133 22.25 12.54 -15.32
CA ASP A 133 23.00 12.59 -16.58
C ASP A 133 22.29 13.40 -17.68
N GLY A 134 21.08 13.90 -17.43
CA GLY A 134 20.27 14.65 -18.40
C GLY A 134 19.66 13.79 -19.51
N ARG A 135 19.41 12.50 -19.25
CA ARG A 135 18.72 11.60 -20.19
C ARG A 135 17.20 11.76 -20.12
N PRO A 136 16.44 11.28 -21.13
CA PRO A 136 14.98 11.37 -21.09
C PRO A 136 14.35 10.71 -19.86
N GLU A 137 14.87 9.56 -19.42
CA GLU A 137 14.41 8.91 -18.19
C GLU A 137 14.77 9.68 -16.90
N ASP A 138 15.82 10.50 -16.93
CA ASP A 138 16.23 11.35 -15.81
C ASP A 138 15.23 12.50 -15.61
N GLU A 139 14.70 13.05 -16.71
CA GLU A 139 13.61 14.03 -16.68
C GLU A 139 12.33 13.42 -16.10
N VAL A 140 12.03 12.16 -16.43
CA VAL A 140 10.87 11.46 -15.85
C VAL A 140 11.04 11.24 -14.35
N ALA A 141 12.23 10.84 -13.90
CA ALA A 141 12.53 10.68 -12.49
C ALA A 141 12.35 12.01 -11.72
N PHE A 142 12.84 13.12 -12.28
CA PHE A 142 12.67 14.45 -11.72
C PHE A 142 11.19 14.90 -11.67
N LEU A 143 10.40 14.61 -12.70
CA LEU A 143 8.98 14.95 -12.72
C LEU A 143 8.16 14.15 -11.69
N LEU A 144 8.66 13.00 -11.28
CA LEU A 144 8.05 12.12 -10.28
C LEU A 144 8.55 12.37 -8.84
N ASP A 145 9.21 13.51 -8.58
CA ASP A 145 9.71 13.91 -7.25
C ASP A 145 8.60 13.96 -6.16
N ASP A 146 7.36 14.24 -6.54
CA ASP A 146 6.17 14.16 -5.65
C ASP A 146 5.24 12.97 -5.98
N TRP A 147 5.77 11.98 -6.72
CA TRP A 147 5.05 10.79 -7.15
C TRP A 147 3.75 11.07 -7.95
N ASP A 148 3.71 12.21 -8.66
CA ASP A 148 2.54 12.66 -9.41
C ASP A 148 2.56 12.20 -10.87
N PHE A 149 1.79 11.15 -11.15
CA PHE A 149 1.63 10.61 -12.49
C PHE A 149 0.63 11.38 -13.36
N GLU A 150 -0.19 12.30 -12.84
CA GLU A 150 -1.25 12.95 -13.62
C GLU A 150 -0.67 13.81 -14.75
N HIS A 151 0.49 14.41 -14.52
CA HIS A 151 1.13 15.35 -15.43
C HIS A 151 2.06 14.70 -16.46
N LEU A 152 2.28 13.37 -16.39
CA LEU A 152 3.11 12.67 -17.36
C LEU A 152 2.39 12.50 -18.71
N THR A 153 3.10 12.83 -19.78
CA THR A 153 2.70 12.48 -21.15
C THR A 153 2.76 10.97 -21.36
N GLU A 154 2.11 10.47 -22.41
CA GLU A 154 2.15 9.03 -22.74
C GLU A 154 3.57 8.52 -23.02
N GLU A 155 4.42 9.34 -23.63
CA GLU A 155 5.83 9.01 -23.87
C GLU A 155 6.63 8.92 -22.57
N GLN A 156 6.41 9.85 -21.63
CA GLN A 156 7.04 9.82 -20.31
C GLN A 156 6.57 8.63 -19.47
N ARG A 157 5.30 8.24 -19.54
CA ARG A 157 4.82 7.01 -18.89
C ARG A 157 5.49 5.77 -19.44
N ARG A 158 5.65 5.67 -20.76
CA ARG A 158 6.40 4.57 -21.37
C ARG A 158 7.86 4.56 -20.92
N LEU A 159 8.51 5.72 -20.84
CA LEU A 159 9.88 5.82 -20.32
C LEU A 159 9.96 5.39 -18.84
N TYR A 160 8.97 5.74 -18.02
CA TYR A 160 8.87 5.24 -16.65
C TYR A 160 8.78 3.71 -16.63
N ASP A 161 7.81 3.13 -17.35
CA ASP A 161 7.55 1.68 -17.37
C ASP A 161 8.75 0.89 -17.92
N ASP A 162 9.39 1.39 -18.99
CA ASP A 162 10.44 0.68 -19.71
C ASP A 162 11.84 0.87 -19.10
N ARG A 163 12.09 1.99 -18.40
CA ARG A 163 13.45 2.39 -17.98
C ARG A 163 13.58 2.69 -16.49
N VAL A 164 12.64 3.40 -15.88
CA VAL A 164 12.74 3.80 -14.46
C VAL A 164 12.28 2.64 -13.56
N TYR A 165 11.09 2.09 -13.82
CA TYR A 165 10.49 1.02 -13.03
C TYR A 165 11.37 -0.24 -12.93
N PRO A 166 12.02 -0.74 -14.01
CA PRO A 166 12.90 -1.90 -13.90
C PRO A 166 14.14 -1.64 -13.02
N LEU A 167 14.70 -0.42 -13.06
CA LEU A 167 15.83 -0.06 -12.21
C LEU A 167 15.42 0.01 -10.74
N MET A 168 14.25 0.55 -10.44
CA MET A 168 13.69 0.55 -9.08
C MET A 168 13.48 -0.87 -8.56
N ARG A 169 13.02 -1.80 -9.41
CA ARG A 169 12.90 -3.23 -9.02
C ARG A 169 14.24 -3.84 -8.68
N ILE A 170 15.26 -3.60 -9.49
CA ILE A 170 16.61 -4.13 -9.24
C ILE A 170 17.19 -3.50 -7.98
N TRP A 171 16.99 -2.21 -7.77
CA TRP A 171 17.39 -1.52 -6.54
C TRP A 171 16.81 -2.21 -5.30
N PHE A 172 15.51 -2.52 -5.36
CA PHE A 172 14.80 -3.07 -4.22
C PHE A 172 15.07 -4.55 -3.98
N PHE A 173 15.10 -5.39 -5.03
CA PHE A 173 15.25 -6.85 -4.89
C PHE A 173 16.69 -7.34 -4.99
N GLU A 174 17.55 -6.64 -5.73
CA GLU A 174 18.89 -7.10 -6.12
C GLU A 174 19.92 -5.98 -5.92
N ARG A 175 19.84 -5.23 -4.81
CA ARG A 175 20.69 -4.06 -4.49
C ARG A 175 22.18 -4.30 -4.74
N GLU A 176 22.67 -5.50 -4.41
CA GLU A 176 24.06 -5.92 -4.60
C GLU A 176 24.53 -6.00 -6.05
N ARG A 177 23.59 -6.17 -7.00
CA ARG A 177 23.85 -6.21 -8.45
C ARG A 177 23.48 -4.90 -9.15
N PHE A 178 22.90 -3.95 -8.41
CA PHE A 178 22.32 -2.75 -8.98
C PHE A 178 23.30 -1.98 -9.87
N GLU A 179 24.52 -1.74 -9.40
CA GLU A 179 25.56 -1.02 -10.16
C GLU A 179 25.89 -1.67 -11.50
N GLU A 180 26.04 -3.00 -11.53
CA GLU A 180 26.32 -3.73 -12.77
C GLU A 180 25.14 -3.64 -13.75
N GLU A 181 23.93 -3.87 -13.25
CA GLU A 181 22.70 -3.88 -14.03
C GLU A 181 22.32 -2.49 -14.53
N TYR A 182 22.47 -1.46 -13.70
CA TYR A 182 22.29 -0.04 -14.03
C TYR A 182 23.18 0.33 -15.21
N ASN A 183 24.48 0.05 -15.11
CA ASN A 183 25.43 0.35 -16.19
C ASN A 183 25.12 -0.44 -17.47
N ARG A 184 24.69 -1.71 -17.35
CA ARG A 184 24.32 -2.54 -18.51
C ARG A 184 23.08 -1.99 -19.23
N LEU A 185 22.01 -1.71 -18.49
CA LEU A 185 20.75 -1.19 -19.03
C LEU A 185 20.94 0.21 -19.64
N ARG A 186 21.66 1.09 -18.94
CA ARG A 186 22.00 2.43 -19.45
C ARG A 186 22.83 2.38 -20.73
N ALA A 187 23.69 1.38 -20.91
CA ALA A 187 24.43 1.16 -22.16
C ALA A 187 23.57 0.56 -23.28
N GLU A 188 22.58 -0.26 -22.94
CA GLU A 188 21.62 -0.84 -23.90
C GLU A 188 20.68 0.22 -24.48
N TRP A 189 20.07 1.06 -23.64
CA TRP A 189 19.19 2.14 -24.11
C TRP A 189 19.92 3.19 -24.94
N ALA A 190 21.18 3.50 -24.59
CA ALA A 190 22.02 4.37 -25.40
C ALA A 190 22.24 3.82 -26.82
N ARG A 191 22.35 2.48 -26.97
CA ARG A 191 22.49 1.82 -28.28
C ARG A 191 21.18 1.79 -29.06
N GLY A 192 20.05 1.56 -28.41
CA GLY A 192 18.73 1.60 -29.04
C GLY A 192 18.35 2.98 -29.60
N THR A 193 18.83 4.06 -28.97
CA THR A 193 18.60 5.44 -29.43
C THR A 193 19.47 5.83 -30.63
N GLN A 194 20.48 5.02 -30.97
CA GLN A 194 21.43 5.28 -32.07
C GLN A 194 20.94 4.73 -33.43
N ASP A 195 19.98 3.79 -33.44
CA ASP A 195 19.49 3.13 -34.66
C ASP A 195 18.46 3.97 -35.44
N ASP A 196 17.77 4.91 -34.77
CA ASP A 196 16.77 5.77 -35.42
C ASP A 196 17.34 7.05 -36.08
N ARG A 197 18.67 7.23 -36.11
CA ARG A 197 19.31 8.42 -36.69
C ARG A 197 20.45 8.15 -37.67
N HIS A 198 20.40 7.04 -38.41
CA HIS A 198 21.31 6.84 -39.55
C HIS A 198 20.60 6.42 -40.84
N VAL A 199 19.58 7.19 -41.25
CA VAL A 199 19.17 7.23 -42.66
C VAL A 199 19.13 8.69 -43.11
N ASP A 200 20.31 9.26 -43.31
CA ASP A 200 20.54 10.25 -44.36
C ASP A 200 22.05 10.44 -44.51
N LEU A 201 22.64 9.78 -45.51
CA LEU A 201 23.74 10.29 -46.32
C LEU A 201 24.17 9.21 -47.33
N PHE A 202 24.20 9.61 -48.60
CA PHE A 202 24.61 8.89 -49.81
C PHE A 202 23.52 8.16 -50.61
N ALA A 203 22.70 8.93 -51.32
CA ALA A 203 22.46 8.67 -52.74
C ALA A 203 22.44 10.01 -53.49
N ALA A 204 23.46 10.18 -54.34
CA ALA A 204 23.63 11.25 -55.31
C ALA A 204 22.71 11.06 -56.52
#